data_AF-A0A9D3NUN3-F1
#
_entry.id   AF-A0A9D3NUN3-F1
#
_cell.length_a   1.000
_cell.length_b   1.000
_cell.length_c   1.000
_cell.angle_alpha   90.00
_cell.angle_beta   90.00
_cell.angle_gamma   90.00
#
_symmetry.space_group_name_H-M   'P 1'
#
loop_
_entity.id
_entity.type
_entity.pdbx_description
1 polymer ?
#
loop_
_entity_poly.entity_id
_entity_poly.type
_entity_poly.pdbx_seq_one_letter_code
_entity_poly.pdbx_strand_id
1 'polypeptide(L)'
;MSNQTVGVKRGQVSGFVLVTRCPLRHLPLYKVALTDRTMMPSELLIPKWLQHLLFVLLKLSLSCASPLKVTNGTACTARGPASYILVFTGQWSPQMFPKQYPLFRPPAQWSKLVAVTHNERYRLWQEGEMASPGVKSFAELGVTVELVKGAKEARKRRVVGSMYRTAGIPSGVGHSSTELVLQPRNPLLSLMVKVIPSPDWFVGVDSLNLCEAGQWKEEVTFDLHPFDAGTDSGFTFSSPNFPTVPPENITMITSQKPNHPANSFYYPRLPELPPLATIWLKKQPRSPVRQHNHVSNHILPQLSKAPQFAETPLDCEVSMWSSWGLCLGPCSREGVRHRTRYILLKPANSGTPCPELEEQAECTPHNCLVQQ
;
A
#
# COMPACT_ATOMS: atom_id res chain seq x y z
N MET A 1 40.35 -10.20 46.13
CA MET A 1 41.23 -9.16 46.72
C MET A 1 41.08 -7.88 45.89
N SER A 2 41.07 -6.70 46.53
CA SER A 2 41.12 -5.31 45.95
C SER A 2 40.34 -5.03 44.65
N ASN A 3 39.24 -4.26 44.57
CA ASN A 3 38.70 -3.13 45.36
C ASN A 3 39.45 -1.78 45.21
N GLN A 4 38.84 -0.84 44.47
CA GLN A 4 38.96 0.64 44.42
C GLN A 4 37.89 1.10 43.39
N THR A 5 36.87 1.94 43.57
CA THR A 5 36.46 3.00 44.55
C THR A 5 37.18 4.35 44.51
N VAL A 6 36.69 5.26 43.64
CA VAL A 6 36.61 6.75 43.76
C VAL A 6 35.48 7.21 42.80
N GLY A 7 34.64 8.22 43.01
CA GLY A 7 34.41 9.12 44.16
C GLY A 7 33.44 10.26 43.77
N VAL A 8 32.56 10.67 44.69
CA VAL A 8 31.48 11.65 44.46
C VAL A 8 31.98 13.09 44.55
N LYS A 9 31.41 14.01 43.73
CA LYS A 9 31.24 15.43 44.13
C LYS A 9 29.84 15.96 43.78
N ARG A 10 29.13 16.44 44.82
CA ARG A 10 27.94 17.31 44.71
C ARG A 10 28.38 18.76 44.50
N GLY A 11 27.58 19.57 43.82
CA GLY A 11 27.80 21.01 43.62
C GLY A 11 26.51 21.82 43.67
N GLN A 12 26.54 22.93 44.39
CA GLN A 12 25.42 23.82 44.76
C GLN A 12 26.01 25.26 44.79
N VAL A 13 25.27 26.37 44.63
CA VAL A 13 23.85 26.67 44.87
C VAL A 13 23.32 27.67 43.82
N SER A 14 22.00 27.82 43.78
CA SER A 14 21.23 29.06 43.48
C SER A 14 20.66 29.19 42.05
N GLY A 15 19.42 29.66 41.85
CA GLY A 15 18.46 30.20 42.83
C GLY A 15 17.90 31.54 42.39
N PHE A 16 17.04 31.55 41.35
CA PHE A 16 16.22 32.71 41.02
C PHE A 16 14.78 32.30 40.70
N VAL A 17 13.88 32.73 41.58
CA VAL A 17 12.43 32.62 41.44
C VAL A 17 11.92 33.97 40.95
N LEU A 18 11.24 34.01 39.80
CA LEU A 18 10.50 35.20 39.38
C LEU A 18 8.99 34.95 39.52
N VAL A 19 8.47 35.22 40.71
CA VAL A 19 7.03 35.34 40.97
C VAL A 19 6.64 36.80 40.83
N THR A 20 5.97 37.17 39.75
CA THR A 20 5.35 38.48 39.60
C THR A 20 3.98 38.48 40.28
N ARG A 21 3.86 39.24 41.37
CA ARG A 21 2.62 39.37 42.15
C ARG A 21 1.60 40.27 41.47
N CYS A 22 0.33 39.95 41.70
CA CYS A 22 -0.82 40.82 41.48
C CYS A 22 -0.81 42.04 42.44
N PRO A 23 -1.52 43.13 42.10
CA PRO A 23 -2.19 43.92 43.13
C PRO A 23 -3.68 44.17 42.84
N LEU A 24 -4.52 43.78 43.80
CA LEU A 24 -5.88 44.29 43.95
C LEU A 24 -5.85 45.76 44.41
N ARG A 25 -6.72 46.60 43.83
CA ARG A 25 -7.17 47.88 44.40
C ARG A 25 -8.68 48.00 44.15
N HIS A 26 -9.48 47.85 45.21
CA HIS A 26 -10.08 48.93 46.01
C HIS A 26 -11.44 49.43 45.49
N LEU A 27 -12.46 49.26 46.33
CA LEU A 27 -13.80 49.86 46.24
C LEU A 27 -13.73 51.40 46.26
N PRO A 28 -14.80 52.05 45.80
CA PRO A 28 -15.53 52.89 46.75
C PRO A 28 -17.01 52.48 46.89
N LEU A 29 -17.48 52.54 48.14
CA LEU A 29 -18.89 52.51 48.49
C LEU A 29 -19.54 53.84 48.09
N TYR A 30 -20.64 53.80 47.34
CA TYR A 30 -21.61 54.89 47.31
C TYR A 30 -22.93 54.41 47.91
N LYS A 31 -23.22 54.87 49.14
CA LYS A 31 -24.59 54.96 49.63
C LYS A 31 -25.23 56.17 48.95
N VAL A 32 -26.32 55.95 48.23
CA VAL A 32 -27.29 57.01 47.91
C VAL A 32 -28.63 56.57 48.49
N ALA A 33 -29.34 57.50 49.12
CA ALA A 33 -30.49 57.21 49.95
C ALA A 33 -31.75 56.85 49.15
N LEU A 34 -32.66 56.14 49.81
CA LEU A 34 -34.06 56.03 49.39
C LEU A 34 -34.70 57.43 49.35
N THR A 35 -35.31 57.77 48.21
CA THR A 35 -36.45 58.67 48.18
C THR A 35 -37.58 58.00 47.42
N ASP A 36 -38.64 57.69 48.17
CA ASP A 36 -39.89 57.13 47.68
C ASP A 36 -40.59 58.11 46.71
N ARG A 37 -41.09 57.59 45.58
CA ARG A 37 -42.15 58.20 44.79
C ARG A 37 -42.79 57.16 43.85
N THR A 38 -43.98 56.74 44.25
CA THR A 38 -44.94 55.91 43.52
C THR A 38 -45.18 56.35 42.06
N MET A 39 -45.06 55.43 41.11
CA MET A 39 -45.94 55.37 39.93
C MET A 39 -45.88 53.98 39.27
N MET A 40 -47.03 53.30 39.16
CA MET A 40 -47.13 52.00 38.49
C MET A 40 -47.34 52.17 36.98
N PRO A 41 -46.74 51.31 36.14
CA PRO A 41 -47.24 50.97 34.82
C PRO A 41 -47.86 49.56 34.81
N SER A 42 -49.04 49.50 34.20
CA SER A 42 -49.91 48.36 33.92
C SER A 42 -49.23 47.00 33.68
N GLU A 43 -49.68 45.97 34.41
CA GLU A 43 -49.48 44.55 34.08
C GLU A 43 -50.01 44.24 32.67
N LEU A 44 -49.11 43.99 31.72
CA LEU A 44 -49.44 43.45 30.39
C LEU A 44 -49.74 41.94 30.53
N LEU A 45 -50.99 41.64 30.87
CA LEU A 45 -51.53 40.29 30.97
C LEU A 45 -51.49 39.56 29.61
N ILE A 46 -50.36 38.91 29.32
CA ILE A 46 -50.24 37.98 28.20
C ILE A 46 -51.22 36.82 28.42
N PRO A 47 -52.15 36.54 27.49
CA PRO A 47 -53.10 35.45 27.65
C PRO A 47 -52.39 34.10 27.84
N LYS A 48 -52.86 33.28 28.79
CA LYS A 48 -52.24 31.96 29.10
C LYS A 48 -52.13 31.05 27.88
N TRP A 49 -53.04 31.16 26.90
CA TRP A 49 -52.96 30.42 25.64
C TRP A 49 -51.76 30.85 24.78
N LEU A 50 -51.40 32.15 24.78
CA LEU A 50 -50.26 32.67 24.04
C LEU A 50 -48.94 32.26 24.72
N GLN A 51 -48.90 32.22 26.05
CA GLN A 51 -47.76 31.65 26.80
C GLN A 51 -47.58 30.16 26.51
N HIS A 52 -48.66 29.38 26.47
CA HIS A 52 -48.61 27.97 26.08
C HIS A 52 -48.18 27.80 24.61
N LEU A 53 -48.69 28.62 23.70
CA LEU A 53 -48.27 28.61 22.29
C LEU A 53 -46.76 28.91 22.17
N LEU A 54 -46.25 29.90 22.89
CA LEU A 54 -44.82 30.22 22.93
C LEU A 54 -44.00 29.04 23.47
N PHE A 55 -44.44 28.39 24.55
CA PHE A 55 -43.77 27.22 25.13
C PHE A 55 -43.79 26.00 24.19
N VAL A 56 -44.89 25.79 23.47
CA VAL A 56 -45.01 24.69 22.49
C VAL A 56 -44.13 24.97 21.26
N LEU A 57 -44.14 26.19 20.72
CA LEU A 57 -43.27 26.60 19.62
C LEU A 57 -41.79 26.55 20.02
N LEU A 58 -41.44 26.98 21.24
CA LEU A 58 -40.10 26.86 21.78
C LEU A 58 -39.68 25.39 21.87
N LYS A 59 -40.53 24.50 22.41
CA LYS A 59 -40.24 23.05 22.45
C LYS A 59 -40.15 22.39 21.07
N LEU A 60 -40.97 22.79 20.09
CA LEU A 60 -40.82 22.30 18.71
C LEU A 60 -39.51 22.79 18.08
N SER A 61 -39.13 24.06 18.31
CA SER A 61 -37.86 24.59 17.79
C SER A 61 -36.63 23.89 18.38
N LEU A 62 -36.65 23.56 19.69
CA LEU A 62 -35.59 22.76 20.33
C LEU A 62 -35.59 21.28 19.89
N SER A 63 -36.70 20.74 19.39
CA SER A 63 -36.77 19.36 18.88
C SER A 63 -36.11 19.22 17.50
N CYS A 64 -36.15 20.27 16.66
CA CYS A 64 -35.51 20.27 15.35
C CYS A 64 -34.03 20.72 15.37
N ALA A 65 -33.58 21.40 16.43
CA ALA A 65 -32.19 21.82 16.60
C ALA A 65 -31.33 20.77 17.32
N SER A 66 -31.23 19.56 16.74
CA SER A 66 -30.04 18.74 17.02
C SER A 66 -28.82 19.56 16.60
N PRO A 67 -27.80 19.76 17.45
CA PRO A 67 -26.60 20.44 17.02
C PRO A 67 -26.03 19.66 15.84
N LEU A 68 -25.82 20.35 14.70
CA LEU A 68 -25.07 19.82 13.58
C LEU A 68 -23.69 19.46 14.13
N LYS A 69 -23.50 18.17 14.43
CA LYS A 69 -22.17 17.63 14.69
C LYS A 69 -21.41 17.77 13.38
N VAL A 70 -20.62 18.83 13.28
CA VAL A 70 -19.47 18.90 12.38
C VAL A 70 -18.50 17.83 12.87
N THR A 71 -18.80 16.58 12.51
CA THR A 71 -17.86 15.48 12.63
C THR A 71 -16.76 15.73 11.62
N ASN A 72 -15.52 15.89 12.07
CA ASN A 72 -14.35 15.79 11.20
C ASN A 72 -14.52 14.55 10.29
N GLY A 73 -14.30 14.75 9.00
CA GLY A 73 -15.02 14.04 7.92
C GLY A 73 -14.64 12.59 7.65
N THR A 74 -14.59 11.71 8.66
CA THR A 74 -14.17 10.30 8.50
C THR A 74 -15.18 9.26 9.00
N ALA A 75 -16.23 9.67 9.71
CA ALA A 75 -17.25 8.74 10.20
C ALA A 75 -18.32 8.44 9.12
N CYS A 76 -18.34 7.20 8.61
CA CYS A 76 -19.40 6.74 7.70
C CYS A 76 -20.78 6.71 8.40
N THR A 77 -21.70 7.55 7.92
CA THR A 77 -23.07 7.70 8.44
C THR A 77 -24.12 6.84 7.71
N ALA A 78 -23.68 5.85 6.93
CA ALA A 78 -24.59 5.01 6.14
C ALA A 78 -25.60 4.25 7.01
N ARG A 79 -26.86 4.17 6.54
CA ARG A 79 -28.01 3.61 7.30
C ARG A 79 -27.90 2.12 7.67
N GLY A 80 -26.92 1.40 7.13
CA GLY A 80 -26.74 -0.04 7.38
C GLY A 80 -25.62 -0.62 6.50
N PRO A 81 -25.34 -1.93 6.61
CA PRO A 81 -24.27 -2.58 5.86
C PRO A 81 -24.52 -2.60 4.34
N ALA A 82 -23.44 -2.85 3.60
CA ALA A 82 -23.46 -3.13 2.16
C ALA A 82 -22.63 -4.38 1.85
N SER A 83 -23.18 -5.23 0.97
CA SER A 83 -22.46 -6.33 0.32
C SER A 83 -21.76 -5.82 -0.93
N TYR A 84 -20.60 -6.37 -1.24
CA TYR A 84 -19.87 -6.17 -2.49
C TYR A 84 -19.37 -7.51 -3.01
N ILE A 85 -19.38 -7.71 -4.32
CA ILE A 85 -18.44 -8.64 -4.95
C ILE A 85 -17.09 -7.92 -5.07
N LEU A 86 -16.02 -8.55 -4.60
CA LEU A 86 -14.66 -8.17 -4.90
C LEU A 86 -14.10 -9.17 -5.91
N VAL A 87 -13.54 -8.66 -7.00
CA VAL A 87 -12.78 -9.42 -8.00
C VAL A 87 -11.36 -8.89 -8.00
N PHE A 88 -10.39 -9.78 -7.78
CA PHE A 88 -8.97 -9.51 -8.02
C PHE A 88 -8.60 -10.14 -9.37
N THR A 89 -7.94 -9.37 -10.23
CA THR A 89 -7.48 -9.79 -11.55
C THR A 89 -5.96 -9.61 -11.62
N GLY A 90 -5.21 -10.72 -11.68
CA GLY A 90 -3.79 -10.69 -11.99
C GLY A 90 -3.57 -10.34 -13.46
N GLN A 91 -2.67 -9.41 -13.73
CA GLN A 91 -2.31 -8.93 -15.08
C GLN A 91 -0.82 -9.14 -15.39
N TRP A 92 -0.13 -9.93 -14.55
CA TRP A 92 1.28 -10.23 -14.71
C TRP A 92 1.47 -11.22 -15.88
N SER A 93 1.86 -10.68 -17.04
CA SER A 93 2.07 -11.41 -18.29
C SER A 93 3.48 -11.17 -18.84
N PRO A 94 4.01 -12.07 -19.70
CA PRO A 94 5.30 -11.81 -20.36
C PRO A 94 5.23 -10.65 -21.38
N GLN A 95 4.03 -10.26 -21.83
CA GLN A 95 3.83 -9.06 -22.66
C GLN A 95 4.00 -7.77 -21.84
N MET A 96 3.37 -7.69 -20.67
CA MET A 96 3.45 -6.49 -19.81
C MET A 96 4.73 -6.44 -18.97
N PHE A 97 5.30 -7.60 -18.62
CA PHE A 97 6.48 -7.74 -17.77
C PHE A 97 7.42 -8.85 -18.28
N PRO A 98 8.08 -8.66 -19.44
CA PRO A 98 8.95 -9.67 -20.05
C PRO A 98 10.22 -9.98 -19.22
N LYS A 99 10.73 -9.01 -18.46
CA LYS A 99 12.02 -9.13 -17.76
C LYS A 99 11.94 -10.21 -16.69
N GLN A 100 12.72 -11.27 -16.87
CA GLN A 100 12.85 -12.40 -15.94
C GLN A 100 11.52 -13.11 -15.60
N TYR A 101 10.50 -13.03 -16.49
CA TYR A 101 9.17 -13.59 -16.23
C TYR A 101 9.24 -15.08 -15.82
N PRO A 102 8.81 -15.48 -14.59
CA PRO A 102 8.98 -16.85 -14.10
C PRO A 102 8.13 -17.87 -14.86
N LEU A 103 8.79 -18.73 -15.63
CA LEU A 103 8.12 -19.79 -16.41
C LEU A 103 8.05 -21.14 -15.69
N PHE A 104 8.93 -21.41 -14.72
CA PHE A 104 9.03 -22.71 -14.06
C PHE A 104 9.62 -22.62 -12.65
N ARG A 105 9.20 -23.56 -11.79
CA ARG A 105 9.75 -23.83 -10.44
C ARG A 105 9.88 -22.61 -9.49
N PRO A 106 8.76 -21.98 -9.08
CA PRO A 106 7.40 -22.09 -9.63
C PRO A 106 7.18 -21.13 -10.81
N PRO A 107 6.16 -21.36 -11.66
CA PRO A 107 5.71 -20.35 -12.61
C PRO A 107 5.15 -19.12 -11.89
N ALA A 108 5.09 -18.00 -12.61
CA ALA A 108 4.45 -16.77 -12.18
C ALA A 108 2.99 -17.05 -11.78
N GLN A 109 2.63 -16.72 -10.53
CA GLN A 109 1.35 -17.02 -9.91
C GLN A 109 1.09 -16.08 -8.71
N TRP A 110 -0.07 -16.21 -8.08
CA TRP A 110 -0.50 -15.36 -6.96
C TRP A 110 -0.85 -16.16 -5.72
N SER A 111 -0.55 -15.61 -4.54
CA SER A 111 -1.03 -16.19 -3.28
C SER A 111 -2.55 -16.12 -3.16
N LYS A 112 -3.09 -16.76 -2.11
CA LYS A 112 -4.44 -16.46 -1.62
C LYS A 112 -4.52 -14.96 -1.32
N LEU A 113 -5.59 -14.28 -1.74
CA LEU A 113 -5.86 -12.92 -1.29
C LEU A 113 -6.27 -12.96 0.19
N VAL A 114 -5.80 -11.99 0.97
CA VAL A 114 -6.29 -11.72 2.33
C VAL A 114 -6.85 -10.31 2.36
N ALA A 115 -8.11 -10.17 2.76
CA ALA A 115 -8.78 -8.87 2.92
C ALA A 115 -9.37 -8.74 4.33
N VAL A 116 -9.38 -7.52 4.85
CA VAL A 116 -9.89 -7.18 6.19
C VAL A 116 -10.71 -5.90 6.09
N THR A 117 -11.92 -5.90 6.63
CA THR A 117 -12.71 -4.66 6.82
C THR A 117 -12.43 -4.09 8.21
N HIS A 118 -12.21 -2.79 8.33
CA HIS A 118 -11.79 -2.15 9.57
C HIS A 118 -12.16 -0.65 9.62
N ASN A 119 -11.76 0.02 10.71
CA ASN A 119 -11.74 1.48 10.80
C ASN A 119 -10.31 2.00 10.94
N GLU A 120 -10.17 3.31 11.04
CA GLU A 120 -8.91 4.07 11.02
C GLU A 120 -7.89 3.66 12.10
N ARG A 121 -8.31 2.96 13.17
CA ARG A 121 -7.42 2.53 14.26
C ARG A 121 -6.75 1.18 14.02
N TYR A 122 -6.88 0.62 12.81
CA TYR A 122 -6.17 -0.59 12.38
C TYR A 122 -5.61 -0.33 10.97
N ARG A 123 -4.38 -0.78 10.77
CA ARG A 123 -3.72 -0.89 9.46
C ARG A 123 -3.34 -2.35 9.27
N LEU A 124 -3.52 -2.89 8.07
CA LEU A 124 -3.03 -4.24 7.74
C LEU A 124 -1.53 -4.19 7.43
N TRP A 125 -1.17 -3.20 6.63
CA TRP A 125 0.16 -2.76 6.21
C TRP A 125 0.00 -1.28 5.78
N GLN A 126 1.10 -0.54 5.65
CA GLN A 126 1.09 0.85 5.16
C GLN A 126 2.44 1.15 4.51
N GLU A 127 2.47 1.89 3.40
CA GLU A 127 3.72 2.37 2.81
C GLU A 127 4.45 3.33 3.77
N GLY A 128 5.77 3.21 3.84
CA GLY A 128 6.61 4.01 4.74
C GLY A 128 6.64 3.51 6.19
N GLU A 129 5.96 2.41 6.52
CA GLU A 129 5.97 1.75 7.84
C GLU A 129 6.64 0.38 7.78
N MET A 130 7.17 -0.12 8.91
CA MET A 130 7.76 -1.47 8.98
C MET A 130 6.69 -2.58 8.83
N ALA A 131 7.04 -3.65 8.13
CA ALA A 131 6.21 -4.84 8.03
C ALA A 131 6.01 -5.51 9.42
N SER A 132 4.75 -5.71 9.81
CA SER A 132 4.43 -6.51 11.00
C SER A 132 4.86 -7.98 10.80
N PRO A 133 5.05 -8.78 11.88
CA PRO A 133 5.41 -10.20 11.74
C PRO A 133 4.43 -11.02 10.88
N GLY A 134 3.14 -10.63 10.87
CA GLY A 134 2.16 -11.21 9.97
C GLY A 134 2.36 -10.81 8.50
N VAL A 135 2.66 -9.53 8.26
CA VAL A 135 2.97 -9.01 6.91
C VAL A 135 4.21 -9.70 6.37
N LYS A 136 5.34 -9.72 7.11
CA LYS A 136 6.58 -10.46 6.76
C LYS A 136 6.28 -11.91 6.39
N SER A 137 5.62 -12.66 7.27
CA SER A 137 5.33 -14.08 7.05
C SER A 137 4.43 -14.35 5.82
N PHE A 138 3.59 -13.39 5.43
CA PHE A 138 2.76 -13.50 4.24
C PHE A 138 3.48 -13.02 2.97
N ALA A 139 4.22 -11.93 3.08
CA ALA A 139 5.08 -11.34 2.05
C ALA A 139 6.14 -12.34 1.56
N GLU A 140 6.81 -13.04 2.48
CA GLU A 140 7.85 -14.03 2.16
C GLU A 140 7.24 -15.39 1.77
N LEU A 141 6.31 -15.93 2.58
CA LEU A 141 5.92 -17.34 2.51
C LEU A 141 4.47 -17.58 2.04
N GLY A 142 3.66 -16.54 1.86
CA GLY A 142 2.21 -16.66 1.59
C GLY A 142 1.40 -17.22 2.76
N VAL A 143 1.99 -17.31 3.96
CA VAL A 143 1.36 -17.91 5.14
C VAL A 143 0.43 -16.90 5.84
N THR A 144 -0.82 -17.29 6.06
CA THR A 144 -1.90 -16.38 6.51
C THR A 144 -2.22 -16.46 8.01
N VAL A 145 -1.42 -17.19 8.79
CA VAL A 145 -1.71 -17.52 10.19
C VAL A 145 -1.59 -16.28 11.09
N GLU A 146 -0.41 -15.64 11.11
CA GLU A 146 -0.15 -14.49 11.98
C GLU A 146 -0.97 -13.25 11.57
N LEU A 147 -1.17 -13.00 10.26
CA LEU A 147 -2.10 -11.94 9.79
C LEU A 147 -3.50 -12.09 10.39
N VAL A 148 -4.10 -13.28 10.30
CA VAL A 148 -5.47 -13.50 10.79
C VAL A 148 -5.54 -13.62 12.32
N LYS A 149 -4.46 -14.01 12.99
CA LYS A 149 -4.33 -13.93 14.45
C LYS A 149 -4.36 -12.45 14.91
N GLY A 150 -3.57 -11.58 14.28
CA GLY A 150 -3.58 -10.13 14.53
C GLY A 150 -4.96 -9.49 14.26
N ALA A 151 -5.56 -9.78 13.10
CA ALA A 151 -6.89 -9.27 12.75
C ALA A 151 -7.99 -9.78 13.69
N LYS A 152 -7.93 -11.04 14.16
CA LYS A 152 -8.86 -11.59 15.17
C LYS A 152 -8.72 -10.88 16.52
N GLU A 153 -7.51 -10.53 16.95
CA GLU A 153 -7.28 -9.78 18.20
C GLU A 153 -7.82 -8.34 18.09
N ALA A 154 -7.54 -7.65 16.98
CA ALA A 154 -8.12 -6.34 16.69
C ALA A 154 -9.66 -6.36 16.57
N ARG A 155 -10.25 -7.49 16.16
CA ARG A 155 -11.71 -7.71 16.13
C ARG A 155 -12.33 -7.76 17.52
N LYS A 156 -11.66 -8.35 18.53
CA LYS A 156 -12.13 -8.31 19.94
C LYS A 156 -12.28 -6.87 20.43
N ARG A 157 -11.37 -5.99 20.00
CA ARG A 157 -11.36 -4.54 20.29
C ARG A 157 -12.35 -3.73 19.43
N ARG A 158 -13.18 -4.40 18.61
CA ARG A 158 -14.16 -3.81 17.67
C ARG A 158 -13.55 -2.92 16.56
N VAL A 159 -12.25 -3.01 16.34
CA VAL A 159 -11.53 -2.21 15.33
C VAL A 159 -11.58 -2.85 13.94
N VAL A 160 -11.44 -4.17 13.89
CA VAL A 160 -11.67 -5.01 12.70
C VAL A 160 -13.12 -5.51 12.69
N GLY A 161 -13.73 -5.52 11.51
CA GLY A 161 -15.06 -6.05 11.21
C GLY A 161 -15.03 -7.52 10.83
N SER A 162 -14.69 -7.81 9.57
CA SER A 162 -14.65 -9.15 8.97
C SER A 162 -13.34 -9.40 8.23
N MET A 163 -12.99 -10.66 8.04
CA MET A 163 -11.80 -11.10 7.29
C MET A 163 -12.25 -12.03 6.16
N TYR A 164 -11.68 -11.83 4.97
CA TYR A 164 -12.02 -12.53 3.74
C TYR A 164 -10.76 -13.14 3.12
N ARG A 165 -10.93 -14.26 2.42
CA ARG A 165 -9.84 -14.97 1.74
C ARG A 165 -10.34 -15.60 0.44
N THR A 166 -9.51 -15.61 -0.59
CA THR A 166 -9.73 -16.38 -1.83
C THR A 166 -8.80 -17.58 -1.93
N ALA A 167 -8.97 -18.42 -2.95
CA ALA A 167 -7.91 -19.30 -3.43
C ALA A 167 -6.80 -18.47 -4.11
N GLY A 168 -5.58 -19.03 -4.17
CA GLY A 168 -4.53 -18.44 -5.01
C GLY A 168 -4.80 -18.69 -6.50
N ILE A 169 -4.22 -17.87 -7.36
CA ILE A 169 -4.34 -18.00 -8.81
C ILE A 169 -3.05 -18.67 -9.32
N PRO A 170 -3.09 -19.85 -9.97
CA PRO A 170 -1.91 -20.63 -10.35
C PRO A 170 -1.18 -20.10 -11.60
N SER A 171 -1.43 -18.84 -11.98
CA SER A 171 -0.92 -18.20 -13.20
C SER A 171 -0.83 -16.68 -13.00
N GLY A 172 0.13 -16.01 -13.65
CA GLY A 172 0.33 -14.56 -13.54
C GLY A 172 -0.85 -13.74 -14.07
N VAL A 173 -1.53 -14.25 -15.10
CA VAL A 173 -2.83 -13.76 -15.57
C VAL A 173 -3.94 -14.69 -15.08
N GLY A 174 -5.00 -14.11 -14.51
CA GLY A 174 -6.16 -14.84 -14.01
C GLY A 174 -6.98 -14.00 -13.03
N HIS A 175 -8.02 -14.57 -12.43
CA HIS A 175 -8.85 -13.84 -11.47
C HIS A 175 -9.31 -14.72 -10.30
N SER A 176 -9.66 -14.08 -9.18
CA SER A 176 -10.35 -14.71 -8.05
C SER A 176 -11.35 -13.72 -7.46
N SER A 177 -12.45 -14.21 -6.88
CA SER A 177 -13.50 -13.35 -6.33
C SER A 177 -14.03 -13.81 -4.98
N THR A 178 -14.64 -12.89 -4.23
CA THR A 178 -15.28 -13.16 -2.94
C THR A 178 -16.36 -12.12 -2.64
N GLU A 179 -17.46 -12.52 -2.00
CA GLU A 179 -18.44 -11.56 -1.47
C GLU A 179 -17.98 -11.07 -0.09
N LEU A 180 -17.95 -9.75 0.09
CA LEU A 180 -17.60 -9.11 1.35
C LEU A 180 -18.70 -8.15 1.82
N VAL A 181 -18.79 -7.96 3.14
CA VAL A 181 -19.82 -7.14 3.79
C VAL A 181 -19.15 -6.10 4.67
N LEU A 182 -19.35 -4.83 4.34
CA LEU A 182 -18.89 -3.71 5.17
C LEU A 182 -20.00 -3.23 6.10
N GLN A 183 -19.59 -2.71 7.24
CA GLN A 183 -20.45 -2.11 8.25
C GLN A 183 -20.12 -0.62 8.33
N PRO A 184 -21.07 0.29 8.63
CA PRO A 184 -20.77 1.72 8.74
C PRO A 184 -19.66 2.04 9.75
N ARG A 185 -19.53 1.24 10.82
CA ARG A 185 -18.45 1.34 11.81
C ARG A 185 -17.07 0.81 11.37
N ASN A 186 -17.01 0.11 10.23
CA ASN A 186 -15.81 -0.48 9.64
C ASN A 186 -15.85 -0.29 8.10
N PRO A 187 -15.79 0.96 7.59
CA PRO A 187 -16.00 1.28 6.17
C PRO A 187 -14.74 1.13 5.31
N LEU A 188 -13.58 0.91 5.93
CA LEU A 188 -12.30 0.77 5.26
C LEU A 188 -12.02 -0.69 4.90
N LEU A 189 -11.40 -0.90 3.76
CA LEU A 189 -10.92 -2.19 3.28
C LEU A 189 -9.39 -2.14 3.08
N SER A 190 -8.67 -3.03 3.74
CA SER A 190 -7.28 -3.34 3.41
C SER A 190 -7.17 -4.76 2.87
N LEU A 191 -6.29 -4.97 1.89
CA LEU A 191 -5.99 -6.29 1.34
C LEU A 191 -4.55 -6.45 0.90
N MET A 192 -4.12 -7.70 0.75
CA MET A 192 -2.75 -8.09 0.39
C MET A 192 -2.74 -9.41 -0.39
N VAL A 193 -1.87 -9.53 -1.40
CA VAL A 193 -1.62 -10.73 -2.21
C VAL A 193 -0.11 -10.81 -2.50
N LYS A 194 0.58 -11.88 -2.09
CA LYS A 194 2.00 -12.09 -2.44
C LYS A 194 2.12 -12.42 -3.93
N VAL A 195 3.13 -11.82 -4.58
CA VAL A 195 3.61 -12.17 -5.92
C VAL A 195 4.45 -13.45 -5.79
N ILE A 196 4.21 -14.47 -6.62
CA ILE A 196 4.94 -15.76 -6.49
C ILE A 196 5.57 -16.15 -7.84
N PRO A 197 6.87 -16.48 -7.89
CA PRO A 197 7.86 -16.34 -6.81
C PRO A 197 8.27 -14.86 -6.64
N SER A 198 8.66 -14.50 -5.41
CA SER A 198 9.30 -13.23 -5.06
C SER A 198 10.04 -13.40 -3.72
N PRO A 199 11.01 -12.52 -3.40
CA PRO A 199 11.61 -12.44 -2.06
C PRO A 199 10.53 -12.16 -1.02
N ASP A 200 10.02 -10.93 -0.99
CA ASP A 200 8.94 -10.50 -0.09
C ASP A 200 7.84 -9.67 -0.79
N TRP A 201 7.85 -9.63 -2.13
CA TRP A 201 7.01 -8.71 -2.89
C TRP A 201 5.52 -9.08 -2.90
N PHE A 202 4.67 -8.07 -2.79
CA PHE A 202 3.22 -8.21 -2.77
C PHE A 202 2.51 -7.08 -3.52
N VAL A 203 1.21 -7.24 -3.73
CA VAL A 203 0.31 -6.18 -4.18
C VAL A 203 -0.84 -6.03 -3.19
N GLY A 204 -1.46 -4.86 -3.12
CA GLY A 204 -2.67 -4.67 -2.33
C GLY A 204 -3.16 -3.24 -2.24
N VAL A 205 -4.10 -2.99 -1.34
CA VAL A 205 -4.53 -1.64 -0.97
C VAL A 205 -4.59 -1.54 0.56
N ASP A 206 -4.16 -0.42 1.10
CA ASP A 206 -4.35 -0.03 2.50
C ASP A 206 -5.53 0.95 2.61
N SER A 207 -6.44 0.66 3.55
CA SER A 207 -7.46 1.60 4.04
C SER A 207 -8.38 2.22 2.98
N LEU A 208 -8.72 1.49 1.91
CA LEU A 208 -9.66 1.95 0.88
C LEU A 208 -11.04 2.24 1.49
N ASN A 209 -11.46 3.51 1.47
CA ASN A 209 -12.77 3.90 1.97
C ASN A 209 -13.86 3.65 0.91
N LEU A 210 -14.84 2.81 1.27
CA LEU A 210 -16.01 2.49 0.43
C LEU A 210 -17.28 3.26 0.85
N CYS A 211 -17.22 4.08 1.90
CA CYS A 211 -18.33 4.91 2.37
C CYS A 211 -17.95 6.39 2.46
N GLU A 212 -18.50 7.21 1.57
CA GLU A 212 -18.27 8.65 1.52
C GLU A 212 -19.59 9.41 1.68
N ALA A 213 -19.59 10.49 2.45
CA ALA A 213 -20.79 11.29 2.76
C ALA A 213 -22.02 10.48 3.23
N GLY A 214 -21.80 9.32 3.88
CA GLY A 214 -22.87 8.42 4.33
C GLY A 214 -23.47 7.52 3.24
N GLN A 215 -22.87 7.46 2.07
CA GLN A 215 -23.27 6.60 0.95
C GLN A 215 -22.18 5.57 0.64
N TRP A 216 -22.62 4.33 0.39
CA TRP A 216 -21.76 3.24 -0.07
C TRP A 216 -21.54 3.37 -1.58
N LYS A 217 -20.29 3.49 -2.03
CA LYS A 217 -19.90 3.56 -3.45
C LYS A 217 -20.51 2.39 -4.24
N GLU A 218 -21.11 2.65 -5.40
CA GLU A 218 -21.71 1.58 -6.21
C GLU A 218 -20.65 0.67 -6.86
N GLU A 219 -19.57 1.27 -7.36
CA GLU A 219 -18.51 0.57 -8.08
C GLU A 219 -17.16 1.26 -7.81
N VAL A 220 -16.09 0.48 -7.65
CA VAL A 220 -14.72 0.96 -7.45
C VAL A 220 -13.75 0.06 -8.21
N THR A 221 -12.89 0.65 -9.03
CA THR A 221 -11.74 -0.04 -9.63
C THR A 221 -10.47 0.58 -9.08
N PHE A 222 -9.45 -0.24 -8.79
CA PHE A 222 -8.16 0.25 -8.32
C PHE A 222 -7.02 -0.58 -8.92
N ASP A 223 -6.04 0.10 -9.48
CA ASP A 223 -4.87 -0.50 -10.13
C ASP A 223 -3.79 -0.79 -9.08
N LEU A 224 -3.24 -2.00 -9.11
CA LEU A 224 -2.32 -2.49 -8.10
C LEU A 224 -0.89 -2.56 -8.62
N HIS A 225 0.00 -1.94 -7.86
CA HIS A 225 1.44 -1.89 -8.11
C HIS A 225 2.18 -2.77 -7.09
N PRO A 226 3.36 -3.31 -7.44
CA PRO A 226 4.17 -4.10 -6.52
C PRO A 226 4.72 -3.25 -5.37
N PHE A 227 4.75 -3.84 -4.18
CA PHE A 227 5.41 -3.32 -2.99
C PHE A 227 6.44 -4.32 -2.49
N ASP A 228 7.56 -3.80 -2.01
CA ASP A 228 8.59 -4.51 -1.26
C ASP A 228 8.22 -4.47 0.24
N ALA A 229 8.45 -5.56 0.97
CA ALA A 229 8.09 -5.59 2.40
C ALA A 229 9.21 -5.08 3.32
N GLY A 230 10.43 -4.89 2.80
CA GLY A 230 11.60 -4.48 3.56
C GLY A 230 12.20 -5.60 4.42
N THR A 231 11.93 -6.88 4.11
CA THR A 231 12.29 -8.01 4.97
C THR A 231 13.15 -9.09 4.30
N ASP A 232 13.20 -9.16 2.97
CA ASP A 232 14.19 -9.94 2.20
C ASP A 232 14.78 -9.11 1.03
N SER A 233 16.11 -9.04 0.96
CA SER A 233 16.89 -8.21 0.04
C SER A 233 17.21 -8.89 -1.31
N GLY A 234 16.46 -9.93 -1.70
CA GLY A 234 16.59 -10.55 -3.01
C GLY A 234 16.26 -9.58 -4.17
N PHE A 235 17.08 -9.58 -5.23
CA PHE A 235 16.89 -8.67 -6.37
C PHE A 235 15.89 -9.16 -7.42
N THR A 236 15.64 -10.46 -7.49
CA THR A 236 14.85 -11.09 -8.55
C THR A 236 13.74 -11.97 -8.00
N PHE A 237 12.71 -12.21 -8.82
CA PHE A 237 11.60 -13.14 -8.50
C PHE A 237 12.07 -14.48 -7.90
N SER A 238 13.21 -15.01 -8.37
CA SER A 238 13.77 -16.31 -7.98
C SER A 238 15.08 -16.21 -7.19
N SER A 239 15.38 -15.05 -6.59
CA SER A 239 16.54 -14.90 -5.71
C SER A 239 16.45 -15.82 -4.49
N PRO A 240 17.58 -16.36 -3.99
CA PRO A 240 17.60 -17.06 -2.71
C PRO A 240 17.28 -16.08 -1.58
N ASN A 241 16.63 -16.57 -0.53
CA ASN A 241 16.27 -15.83 0.67
C ASN A 241 17.50 -15.14 1.30
N PHE A 242 17.53 -13.81 1.31
CA PHE A 242 18.61 -13.00 1.86
C PHE A 242 18.02 -11.93 2.81
N PRO A 243 17.87 -12.20 4.11
CA PRO A 243 17.10 -11.35 5.02
C PRO A 243 17.64 -9.91 5.13
N THR A 244 16.75 -8.93 5.03
CA THR A 244 17.10 -7.50 5.19
C THR A 244 17.41 -7.18 6.65
N VAL A 245 18.62 -6.68 6.93
CA VAL A 245 19.11 -6.38 8.28
C VAL A 245 19.84 -5.02 8.31
N PRO A 246 19.34 -4.01 9.06
CA PRO A 246 18.07 -3.99 9.78
C PRO A 246 16.87 -4.08 8.81
N PRO A 247 15.68 -4.51 9.26
CA PRO A 247 14.47 -4.45 8.44
C PRO A 247 14.18 -3.03 7.97
N GLU A 248 13.73 -2.90 6.73
CA GLU A 248 13.34 -1.64 6.11
C GLU A 248 11.83 -1.43 6.18
N ASN A 249 11.39 -0.24 5.76
CA ASN A 249 9.96 0.07 5.65
C ASN A 249 9.40 -0.46 4.33
N ILE A 250 8.10 -0.73 4.31
CA ILE A 250 7.37 -1.11 3.09
C ILE A 250 7.49 0.03 2.07
N THR A 251 7.93 -0.28 0.85
CA THR A 251 8.09 0.71 -0.22
C THR A 251 7.46 0.25 -1.53
N MET A 252 6.90 1.18 -2.31
CA MET A 252 6.42 0.87 -3.65
C MET A 252 7.59 0.58 -4.60
N ILE A 253 7.51 -0.54 -5.31
CA ILE A 253 8.43 -0.88 -6.39
C ILE A 253 7.96 -0.18 -7.67
N THR A 254 8.88 0.51 -8.34
CA THR A 254 8.62 1.33 -9.54
C THR A 254 9.53 0.90 -10.69
N SER A 255 9.30 1.43 -11.90
CA SER A 255 10.14 1.12 -13.07
C SER A 255 11.61 1.53 -12.90
N GLN A 256 11.89 2.47 -11.98
CA GLN A 256 13.22 3.05 -11.77
C GLN A 256 13.79 2.78 -10.38
N LYS A 257 13.01 2.26 -9.42
CA LYS A 257 13.44 1.96 -8.04
C LYS A 257 12.87 0.61 -7.56
N PRO A 258 13.69 -0.28 -6.96
CA PRO A 258 15.14 -0.12 -6.73
C PRO A 258 15.96 -0.12 -8.04
N ASN A 259 17.02 0.70 -8.09
CA ASN A 259 17.69 1.13 -9.32
C ASN A 259 18.88 0.24 -9.76
N HIS A 260 18.83 -1.06 -9.47
CA HIS A 260 19.88 -2.02 -9.84
C HIS A 260 19.50 -2.77 -11.13
N PRO A 261 20.41 -2.95 -12.11
CA PRO A 261 20.08 -3.57 -13.40
C PRO A 261 19.45 -4.97 -13.30
N ALA A 262 19.87 -5.77 -12.31
CA ALA A 262 19.34 -7.12 -12.12
C ALA A 262 17.89 -7.15 -11.63
N ASN A 263 17.34 -6.05 -11.10
CA ASN A 263 16.01 -6.03 -10.47
C ASN A 263 14.90 -6.35 -11.47
N SER A 264 14.00 -7.26 -11.11
CA SER A 264 12.97 -7.77 -12.03
C SER A 264 11.99 -6.70 -12.53
N PHE A 265 11.71 -5.68 -11.70
CA PHE A 265 10.84 -4.56 -12.05
C PHE A 265 11.59 -3.29 -12.50
N TYR A 266 12.91 -3.36 -12.71
CA TYR A 266 13.68 -2.23 -13.24
C TYR A 266 13.59 -2.18 -14.78
N TYR A 267 12.79 -1.22 -15.28
CA TYR A 267 12.54 -0.90 -16.67
C TYR A 267 12.84 0.59 -16.92
N PRO A 268 14.11 0.99 -17.10
CA PRO A 268 14.52 2.40 -17.07
C PRO A 268 13.94 3.27 -18.20
N ARG A 269 13.37 2.66 -19.26
CA ARG A 269 12.68 3.37 -20.35
C ARG A 269 11.19 3.62 -20.06
N LEU A 270 10.61 2.99 -19.04
CA LEU A 270 9.22 3.21 -18.66
C LEU A 270 9.12 4.32 -17.61
N PRO A 271 8.24 5.34 -17.80
CA PRO A 271 8.03 6.38 -16.80
C PRO A 271 7.42 5.79 -15.51
N GLU A 272 6.51 4.83 -15.66
CA GLU A 272 5.83 4.09 -14.60
C GLU A 272 5.64 2.63 -15.02
N LEU A 273 5.40 1.72 -14.08
CA LEU A 273 5.04 0.34 -14.40
C LEU A 273 3.58 0.26 -14.83
N PRO A 274 3.21 -0.66 -15.75
CA PRO A 274 1.83 -1.07 -15.89
C PRO A 274 1.26 -1.59 -14.55
N PRO A 275 -0.06 -1.60 -14.35
CA PRO A 275 -0.67 -2.32 -13.23
C PRO A 275 -0.30 -3.81 -13.28
N LEU A 276 0.20 -4.35 -12.17
CA LEU A 276 0.54 -5.78 -12.06
C LEU A 276 -0.72 -6.62 -11.80
N ALA A 277 -1.72 -6.01 -11.18
CA ALA A 277 -3.06 -6.55 -10.98
C ALA A 277 -4.08 -5.41 -10.86
N THR A 278 -5.37 -5.73 -10.86
CA THR A 278 -6.44 -4.79 -10.53
C THR A 278 -7.41 -5.41 -9.53
N ILE A 279 -8.06 -4.56 -8.73
CA ILE A 279 -9.26 -4.94 -7.99
C ILE A 279 -10.46 -4.18 -8.52
N TRP A 280 -11.58 -4.90 -8.59
CA TRP A 280 -12.88 -4.36 -8.95
C TRP A 280 -13.88 -4.75 -7.87
N LEU A 281 -14.56 -3.76 -7.31
CA LEU A 281 -15.59 -3.92 -6.31
C LEU A 281 -16.90 -3.39 -6.84
N LYS A 282 -17.94 -4.23 -6.84
CA LYS A 282 -19.31 -3.82 -7.19
C LYS A 282 -20.28 -4.15 -6.09
N LYS A 283 -20.99 -3.12 -5.62
CA LYS A 283 -22.01 -3.20 -4.59
C LYS A 283 -23.14 -4.10 -5.06
N GLN A 284 -23.55 -5.02 -4.21
CA GLN A 284 -24.64 -5.95 -4.49
C GLN A 284 -25.97 -5.34 -4.03
N PRO A 285 -27.06 -5.54 -4.80
CA PRO A 285 -28.39 -5.14 -4.36
C PRO A 285 -28.78 -5.90 -3.09
N ARG A 286 -29.55 -5.25 -2.20
CA ARG A 286 -30.07 -5.89 -0.97
C ARG A 286 -31.19 -6.88 -1.32
N SER A 287 -30.81 -8.07 -1.80
CA SER A 287 -31.77 -9.14 -2.05
C SER A 287 -32.26 -9.75 -0.71
N PRO A 288 -33.57 -9.91 -0.49
CA PRO A 288 -34.12 -10.48 0.74
C PRO A 288 -34.04 -12.02 0.79
N VAL A 289 -33.50 -12.69 -0.24
CA VAL A 289 -33.47 -14.17 -0.33
C VAL A 289 -32.06 -14.68 -0.60
N ARG A 290 -31.56 -15.57 0.27
CA ARG A 290 -30.36 -16.38 0.01
C ARG A 290 -30.67 -17.44 -1.05
N GLN A 291 -30.47 -17.10 -2.32
CA GLN A 291 -30.24 -18.14 -3.33
C GLN A 291 -28.75 -18.44 -3.39
N HIS A 292 -28.38 -19.67 -3.00
CA HIS A 292 -27.07 -20.26 -3.30
C HIS A 292 -27.03 -20.63 -4.80
N ASN A 293 -27.04 -19.61 -5.65
CA ASN A 293 -26.80 -19.79 -7.07
C ASN A 293 -25.32 -19.52 -7.34
N HIS A 294 -24.70 -20.42 -8.11
CA HIS A 294 -23.33 -20.32 -8.59
C HIS A 294 -23.03 -18.88 -9.05
N VAL A 295 -21.86 -18.35 -8.65
CA VAL A 295 -21.32 -17.12 -9.26
C VAL A 295 -21.13 -17.40 -10.74
N SER A 296 -22.06 -16.91 -11.56
CA SER A 296 -22.05 -17.13 -13.00
C SER A 296 -20.91 -16.32 -13.61
N ASN A 297 -20.23 -16.89 -14.60
CA ASN A 297 -19.08 -16.26 -15.28
C ASN A 297 -19.44 -14.93 -15.97
N HIS A 298 -20.73 -14.56 -16.05
CA HIS A 298 -21.24 -13.29 -16.55
C HIS A 298 -21.06 -12.08 -15.60
N ILE A 299 -20.53 -12.25 -14.37
CA ILE A 299 -20.21 -11.13 -13.46
C ILE A 299 -18.71 -10.77 -13.48
N LEU A 300 -17.98 -11.18 -14.53
CA LEU A 300 -16.69 -10.57 -14.84
C LEU A 300 -16.95 -9.24 -15.55
N PRO A 301 -16.40 -8.11 -15.07
CA PRO A 301 -16.48 -6.87 -15.84
C PRO A 301 -15.80 -7.10 -17.19
N GLN A 302 -16.49 -6.77 -18.28
CA GLN A 302 -15.79 -6.51 -19.55
C GLN A 302 -14.89 -5.30 -19.30
N LEU A 303 -13.60 -5.53 -19.09
CA LEU A 303 -12.57 -4.49 -19.12
C LEU A 303 -12.49 -3.96 -20.55
N SER A 304 -13.44 -3.10 -20.91
CA SER A 304 -13.58 -2.47 -22.22
C SER A 304 -12.58 -1.35 -22.46
N LYS A 305 -11.80 -0.97 -21.43
CA LYS A 305 -10.53 -0.28 -21.61
C LYS A 305 -9.49 -1.30 -22.08
N ALA A 306 -9.14 -1.23 -23.36
CA ALA A 306 -7.89 -1.83 -23.85
C ALA A 306 -6.73 -1.31 -22.98
N PRO A 307 -5.76 -2.16 -22.58
CA PRO A 307 -4.62 -1.71 -21.80
C PRO A 307 -3.87 -0.62 -22.57
N GLN A 308 -3.58 0.51 -21.92
CA GLN A 308 -2.60 1.48 -22.45
C GLN A 308 -1.20 0.86 -22.54
N PHE A 309 -0.97 -0.21 -21.77
CA PHE A 309 0.23 -1.03 -21.74
C PHE A 309 -0.09 -2.42 -22.30
N ALA A 310 -0.22 -2.53 -23.63
CA ALA A 310 -0.41 -3.84 -24.28
C ALA A 310 0.88 -4.68 -24.23
N GLU A 311 2.02 -4.03 -24.44
CA GLU A 311 3.35 -4.65 -24.44
C GLU A 311 4.39 -3.69 -23.85
N THR A 312 5.34 -4.21 -23.07
CA THR A 312 6.47 -3.46 -22.51
C THR A 312 7.74 -3.82 -23.29
N PRO A 313 8.34 -2.92 -24.07
CA PRO A 313 9.58 -3.18 -24.78
C PRO A 313 10.73 -3.52 -23.84
N LEU A 314 11.51 -4.54 -24.19
CA LEU A 314 12.70 -4.95 -23.45
C LEU A 314 13.87 -5.12 -24.42
N ASP A 315 14.92 -4.35 -24.22
CA ASP A 315 16.13 -4.42 -25.04
C ASP A 315 17.00 -5.63 -24.66
N CYS A 316 17.86 -6.05 -25.59
CA CYS A 316 18.90 -7.00 -25.26
C CYS A 316 19.99 -6.36 -24.40
N GLU A 317 20.34 -7.00 -23.29
CA GLU A 317 21.54 -6.67 -22.51
C GLU A 317 22.59 -7.75 -22.76
N VAL A 318 23.85 -7.35 -22.99
CA VAL A 318 24.98 -8.26 -23.21
C VAL A 318 26.10 -7.97 -22.21
N SER A 319 26.89 -8.99 -21.93
CA SER A 319 28.08 -8.88 -21.08
C SER A 319 29.17 -8.02 -21.72
N MET A 320 30.15 -7.62 -20.90
CA MET A 320 31.42 -7.10 -21.40
C MET A 320 32.09 -8.16 -22.28
N TRP A 321 32.87 -7.70 -23.27
CA TRP A 321 33.72 -8.57 -24.07
C TRP A 321 34.70 -9.36 -23.20
N SER A 322 34.96 -10.61 -23.59
CA SER A 322 36.09 -11.38 -23.10
C SER A 322 37.42 -10.65 -23.37
N SER A 323 38.47 -11.08 -22.68
CA SER A 323 39.82 -10.83 -23.18
C SER A 323 39.96 -11.37 -24.61
N TRP A 324 40.82 -10.73 -25.41
CA TRP A 324 41.20 -11.27 -26.71
C TRP A 324 41.84 -12.66 -26.56
N GLY A 325 41.43 -13.59 -27.42
CA GLY A 325 42.10 -14.87 -27.58
C GLY A 325 43.50 -14.73 -28.19
N LEU A 326 44.18 -15.87 -28.34
CA LEU A 326 45.47 -15.94 -29.03
C LEU A 326 45.36 -15.41 -30.47
N CYS A 327 46.43 -14.78 -30.96
CA CYS A 327 46.52 -14.39 -32.35
C CYS A 327 46.78 -15.63 -33.21
N LEU A 328 45.81 -16.01 -34.04
CA LEU A 328 45.87 -17.18 -34.90
C LEU A 328 46.25 -16.74 -36.31
N GLY A 329 47.39 -17.23 -36.81
CA GLY A 329 47.86 -16.93 -38.17
C GLY A 329 49.28 -17.44 -38.40
N PRO A 330 49.72 -17.51 -39.68
CA PRO A 330 51.09 -17.82 -40.00
C PRO A 330 52.00 -16.63 -39.63
N CYS A 331 53.13 -16.91 -38.99
CA CYS A 331 54.10 -15.90 -38.53
C CYS A 331 54.65 -14.95 -39.61
N SER A 332 54.50 -15.31 -40.89
CA SER A 332 54.91 -14.49 -42.03
C SER A 332 53.85 -13.45 -42.48
N ARG A 333 52.69 -13.38 -41.82
CA ARG A 333 51.57 -12.48 -42.13
C ARG A 333 50.86 -12.05 -40.85
N GLU A 334 49.93 -11.10 -40.98
CA GLU A 334 48.99 -10.78 -39.91
C GLU A 334 48.08 -11.98 -39.63
N GLY A 335 47.78 -12.19 -38.35
CA GLY A 335 46.81 -13.16 -37.88
C GLY A 335 45.52 -12.48 -37.44
N VAL A 336 44.55 -13.31 -37.05
CA VAL A 336 43.27 -12.88 -36.51
C VAL A 336 43.16 -13.36 -35.07
N ARG A 337 42.68 -12.48 -34.19
CA ARG A 337 42.27 -12.82 -32.82
C ARG A 337 40.78 -12.59 -32.68
N HIS A 338 40.15 -13.40 -31.85
CA HIS A 338 38.72 -13.34 -31.58
C HIS A 338 38.46 -12.98 -30.11
N ARG A 339 37.35 -12.32 -29.83
CA ARG A 339 36.77 -12.18 -28.50
C ARG A 339 35.26 -12.39 -28.56
N THR A 340 34.66 -12.81 -27.46
CA THR A 340 33.24 -13.15 -27.40
C THR A 340 32.55 -12.46 -26.21
N ARG A 341 31.24 -12.30 -26.30
CA ARG A 341 30.36 -11.88 -25.20
C ARG A 341 29.06 -12.66 -25.28
N TYR A 342 28.40 -12.83 -24.14
CA TYR A 342 27.14 -13.54 -24.03
C TYR A 342 25.99 -12.61 -23.64
N ILE A 343 24.76 -13.01 -24.02
CA ILE A 343 23.52 -12.31 -23.69
C ILE A 343 23.23 -12.47 -22.19
N LEU A 344 23.01 -11.34 -21.50
CA LEU A 344 22.52 -11.27 -20.12
C LEU A 344 20.99 -11.23 -20.06
N LEU A 345 20.37 -10.49 -20.98
CA LEU A 345 18.92 -10.34 -21.08
C LEU A 345 18.51 -10.44 -22.55
N LYS A 346 17.56 -11.33 -22.86
CA LYS A 346 17.01 -11.45 -24.22
C LYS A 346 16.01 -10.31 -24.48
N PRO A 347 15.97 -9.77 -25.71
CA PRO A 347 15.00 -8.75 -26.07
C PRO A 347 13.58 -9.34 -26.14
N ALA A 348 12.58 -8.50 -25.93
CA ALA A 348 11.17 -8.83 -26.06
C ALA A 348 10.36 -7.61 -26.54
N ASN A 349 9.14 -7.85 -27.06
CA ASN A 349 8.13 -6.81 -27.27
C ASN A 349 8.65 -5.60 -28.09
N SER A 350 9.28 -5.87 -29.23
CA SER A 350 9.88 -4.86 -30.12
C SER A 350 11.02 -4.02 -29.52
N GLY A 351 11.64 -4.47 -28.41
CA GLY A 351 12.90 -3.88 -27.91
C GLY A 351 14.11 -4.17 -28.80
N THR A 352 15.21 -3.44 -28.56
CA THR A 352 16.42 -3.47 -29.41
C THR A 352 17.00 -4.88 -29.47
N PRO A 353 17.25 -5.45 -30.67
CA PRO A 353 17.84 -6.78 -30.81
C PRO A 353 19.27 -6.83 -30.25
N CYS A 354 19.77 -8.04 -29.98
CA CYS A 354 21.13 -8.21 -29.50
C CYS A 354 22.16 -7.77 -30.56
N PRO A 355 23.21 -7.02 -30.18
CA PRO A 355 24.34 -6.75 -31.06
C PRO A 355 25.19 -8.02 -31.23
N GLU A 356 26.17 -7.96 -32.13
CA GLU A 356 27.10 -9.06 -32.41
C GLU A 356 27.76 -9.61 -31.13
N LEU A 357 27.84 -10.94 -31.02
CA LEU A 357 28.33 -11.65 -29.83
C LEU A 357 29.79 -12.11 -29.97
N GLU A 358 30.36 -11.98 -31.17
CA GLU A 358 31.73 -12.31 -31.51
C GLU A 358 32.34 -11.12 -32.25
N GLU A 359 33.61 -10.84 -32.00
CA GLU A 359 34.36 -9.78 -32.66
C GLU A 359 35.74 -10.31 -33.03
N GLN A 360 36.19 -9.96 -34.23
CA GLN A 360 37.51 -10.32 -34.75
C GLN A 360 38.33 -9.06 -35.01
N ALA A 361 39.64 -9.14 -34.76
CA ALA A 361 40.58 -8.08 -35.08
C ALA A 361 41.89 -8.66 -35.59
N GLU A 362 42.56 -7.90 -36.45
CA GLU A 362 43.93 -8.17 -36.89
C GLU A 362 44.91 -8.10 -35.71
N CYS A 363 45.98 -8.88 -35.81
CA CYS A 363 47.03 -8.97 -34.80
C CYS A 363 48.33 -9.55 -35.37
N THR A 364 49.44 -9.34 -34.65
CA THR A 364 50.72 -10.00 -34.95
C THR A 364 50.83 -11.27 -34.09
N PRO A 365 51.10 -12.46 -34.67
CA PRO A 365 51.38 -13.66 -33.88
C PRO A 365 52.62 -13.50 -32.99
N HIS A 366 52.46 -13.73 -31.69
CA HIS A 366 53.57 -13.77 -30.73
C HIS A 366 54.06 -15.23 -30.56
N ASN A 367 55.35 -15.41 -30.22
CA ASN A 367 56.03 -16.71 -30.10
C ASN A 367 56.23 -17.48 -31.41
N CYS A 368 56.55 -16.75 -32.48
CA CYS A 368 57.00 -17.33 -33.73
C CYS A 368 58.38 -17.99 -33.59
N LEU A 369 58.40 -19.33 -33.66
CA LEU A 369 59.65 -20.07 -33.80
C LEU A 369 60.24 -19.79 -35.17
N VAL A 370 61.35 -19.05 -35.21
CA VAL A 370 62.18 -18.94 -36.41
C VAL A 370 62.84 -20.29 -36.63
N GLN A 371 62.44 -21.00 -37.68
CA GLN A 371 63.21 -22.14 -38.18
C GLN A 371 64.53 -21.59 -38.74
N GLN A 372 65.64 -22.01 -38.14
CA GLN A 372 67.01 -21.66 -38.56
C GLN A 372 67.44 -22.49 -39.76
#